data_AF-A0A968YSM5-F1
#
_entry.id   AF-A0A968YSM5-F1
#
_cell.length_a   1.000
_cell.length_b   1.000
_cell.length_c   1.000
_cell.angle_alpha   90.00
_cell.angle_beta   90.00
_cell.angle_gamma   90.00
#
_symmetry.space_group_name_H-M   'P 1'
#
loop_
_entity.id
_entity.type
_entity.pdbx_description
1 polymer ?
#
loop_
_entity_poly.entity_id
_entity_poly.type
_entity_poly.pdbx_seq_one_letter_code
_entity_poly.pdbx_strand_id
1 'polypeptide(L)'
;MNSGNRYNALIVWFIGAICAIALLGNFSLHPFAGLAQQPTQAQPTISTEWKGVEQAMGKPGTLQPGNVLRFGFPRSDLKVMVDGIQIEPTLALGSWVAFNKMGDRAMVMGDLVLLNEEIAPVMSRLQQSGIEQAALHNHLGTSSPMVFYMHISGQGNPVELAQSIRTALTLSKTPLTAPPAPPKPQPLDFDTQKLEQILGYKGKVNGGVYQFSVPRAEKLTENGMAIPASLMGTALNFQPIGLGKAAITGDLALLNSEVNPVIRVLREHNIQVTAIHSHTLNEEPRLFHMHFWAKDNALKLAQGLRAVLDKTNSAKPSVTPRP
;
A
#
# COMPACT_ATOMS: atom_id res chain seq x y z
N MET A 1 33.49 -5.61 -57.10
CA MET A 1 33.71 -6.69 -58.08
C MET A 1 34.77 -7.63 -57.51
N ASN A 2 34.44 -8.94 -57.48
CA ASN A 2 35.25 -10.17 -57.44
C ASN A 2 36.72 -10.10 -56.99
N SER A 3 37.26 -11.04 -56.21
CA SER A 3 37.04 -12.50 -56.12
C SER A 3 37.78 -13.01 -54.87
N GLY A 4 37.23 -13.94 -54.07
CA GLY A 4 37.51 -15.40 -54.15
C GLY A 4 38.81 -15.75 -53.37
N ASN A 5 38.99 -16.81 -52.59
CA ASN A 5 38.42 -18.15 -52.42
C ASN A 5 39.16 -18.70 -51.14
N ARG A 6 38.56 -19.33 -50.11
CA ARG A 6 38.07 -20.72 -49.95
C ARG A 6 38.86 -21.52 -48.88
N TYR A 7 38.09 -22.13 -47.95
CA TYR A 7 38.24 -23.44 -47.24
C TYR A 7 39.61 -23.76 -46.57
N ASN A 8 39.73 -24.32 -45.35
CA ASN A 8 39.05 -25.50 -44.81
C ASN A 8 39.45 -25.73 -43.33
N ALA A 9 38.70 -26.61 -42.67
CA ALA A 9 38.73 -26.98 -41.25
C ALA A 9 40.01 -27.69 -40.76
N LEU A 10 40.22 -27.71 -39.43
CA LEU A 10 40.56 -28.92 -38.66
C LEU A 10 40.51 -28.68 -37.14
N ILE A 11 39.85 -29.63 -36.47
CA ILE A 11 39.71 -29.82 -35.02
C ILE A 11 40.97 -30.50 -34.50
N VAL A 12 41.53 -30.05 -33.37
CA VAL A 12 42.43 -30.86 -32.53
C VAL A 12 42.17 -30.56 -31.05
N TRP A 13 41.85 -31.61 -30.29
CA TRP A 13 41.86 -31.67 -28.84
C TRP A 13 43.28 -31.86 -28.32
N PHE A 14 43.67 -31.17 -27.23
CA PHE A 14 44.77 -31.62 -26.37
C PHE A 14 44.42 -31.42 -24.89
N ILE A 15 44.52 -32.54 -24.17
CA ILE A 15 44.54 -32.70 -22.71
C ILE A 15 46.00 -32.57 -22.25
N GLY A 16 46.27 -31.97 -21.09
CA GLY A 16 47.54 -32.24 -20.37
C GLY A 16 48.11 -31.13 -19.50
N ALA A 17 47.74 -31.16 -18.22
CA ALA A 17 48.49 -30.85 -16.98
C ALA A 17 49.77 -29.99 -17.01
N ILE A 18 49.83 -28.97 -16.12
CA ILE A 18 51.10 -28.49 -15.52
C ILE A 18 50.93 -28.14 -14.02
N CYS A 19 51.70 -28.88 -13.22
CA CYS A 19 52.41 -28.58 -11.98
C CYS A 19 51.70 -28.05 -10.71
N ALA A 20 51.62 -28.97 -9.74
CA ALA A 20 51.59 -28.68 -8.31
C ALA A 20 52.96 -28.16 -7.81
N ILE A 21 52.95 -27.07 -7.03
CA ILE A 21 54.05 -26.66 -6.17
C ILE A 21 53.64 -26.98 -4.73
N ALA A 22 54.42 -27.85 -4.09
CA ALA A 22 54.29 -28.17 -2.68
C ALA A 22 54.94 -27.06 -1.84
N LEU A 23 54.14 -26.43 -0.97
CA LEU A 23 54.62 -25.65 0.17
C LEU A 23 54.08 -26.31 1.44
N LEU A 24 55.01 -26.89 2.19
CA LEU A 24 54.78 -27.46 3.52
C LEU A 24 54.53 -26.33 4.51
N GLY A 25 53.27 -26.13 4.87
CA GLY A 25 52.85 -25.30 6.00
C GLY A 25 51.92 -26.11 6.88
N ASN A 26 52.31 -26.31 8.14
CA ASN A 26 51.48 -26.93 9.18
C ASN A 26 50.16 -26.16 9.32
N PHE A 27 49.07 -26.71 8.78
CA PHE A 27 47.72 -26.27 9.10
C PHE A 27 47.04 -27.34 9.95
N SER A 28 46.80 -26.99 11.21
CA SER A 28 45.89 -27.70 12.09
C SER A 28 44.51 -27.80 11.43
N LEU A 29 44.04 -29.02 11.24
CA LEU A 29 42.69 -29.34 10.76
C LEU A 29 41.65 -28.68 11.69
N HIS A 30 41.08 -27.56 11.26
CA HIS A 30 39.82 -27.08 11.80
C HIS A 30 38.68 -27.69 10.97
N PRO A 31 37.62 -28.21 11.60
CA PRO A 31 36.49 -28.74 10.86
C PRO A 31 35.86 -27.64 10.00
N PHE A 32 35.58 -27.97 8.74
CA PHE A 32 34.80 -27.13 7.82
C PHE A 32 33.46 -26.77 8.49
N ALA A 33 33.33 -25.52 8.93
CA ALA A 33 32.04 -24.95 9.29
C ALA A 33 31.20 -24.86 8.00
N GLY A 34 30.13 -25.66 7.95
CA GLY A 34 29.20 -25.66 6.82
C GLY A 34 28.67 -24.26 6.55
N LEU A 35 28.55 -23.93 5.26
CA LEU A 35 27.78 -22.77 4.79
C LEU A 35 26.34 -22.92 5.32
N ALA A 36 26.03 -22.21 6.39
CA ALA A 36 24.66 -22.10 6.87
C ALA A 36 23.82 -21.44 5.78
N GLN A 37 22.93 -22.22 5.17
CA GLN A 37 21.85 -21.69 4.35
C GLN A 37 21.07 -20.69 5.20
N GLN A 38 21.02 -19.42 4.77
CA GLN A 38 20.14 -18.44 5.39
C GLN A 38 18.70 -18.98 5.35
N PRO A 39 17.95 -18.94 6.46
CA PRO A 39 16.58 -19.41 6.48
C PRO A 39 15.77 -18.58 5.50
N THR A 40 15.20 -19.27 4.51
CA THR A 40 14.16 -18.73 3.65
C THR A 40 13.01 -18.30 4.57
N GLN A 41 12.64 -17.02 4.56
CA GLN A 41 11.49 -16.54 5.32
C GLN A 41 10.26 -17.33 4.87
N ALA A 42 9.75 -18.18 5.76
CA ALA A 42 8.50 -18.89 5.54
C ALA A 42 7.38 -17.86 5.33
N GLN A 43 6.59 -18.05 4.28
CA GLN A 43 5.29 -17.38 4.19
C GLN A 43 4.49 -17.71 5.46
N PRO A 44 3.85 -16.74 6.11
CA PRO A 44 3.09 -17.01 7.32
C PRO A 44 2.04 -18.09 7.01
N THR A 45 2.12 -19.17 7.77
CA THR A 45 1.20 -20.31 7.73
C THR A 45 -0.23 -19.79 7.86
N ILE A 46 -1.12 -20.31 7.02
CA ILE A 46 -2.57 -20.09 7.06
C ILE A 46 -3.02 -20.22 8.52
N SER A 47 -3.47 -19.13 9.14
CA SER A 47 -4.27 -19.27 10.36
C SER A 47 -5.54 -20.01 9.95
N THR A 48 -5.76 -21.21 10.48
CA THR A 48 -6.96 -22.03 10.19
C THR A 48 -8.25 -21.24 10.36
N GLU A 49 -8.21 -20.22 11.21
CA GLU A 49 -9.24 -19.21 11.48
C GLU A 49 -9.76 -18.49 10.23
N TRP A 50 -8.89 -18.13 9.29
CA TRP A 50 -9.24 -17.23 8.18
C TRP A 50 -9.52 -17.98 6.88
N LYS A 51 -9.34 -19.30 6.87
CA LYS A 51 -9.44 -20.12 5.65
C LYS A 51 -10.81 -19.97 4.96
N GLY A 52 -11.89 -19.94 5.73
CA GLY A 52 -13.24 -19.73 5.18
C GLY A 52 -13.42 -18.37 4.52
N VAL A 53 -12.82 -17.32 5.09
CA VAL A 53 -12.83 -15.96 4.54
C VAL A 53 -12.02 -15.90 3.25
N GLU A 54 -10.83 -16.47 3.22
CA GLU A 54 -10.00 -16.50 1.99
C GLU A 54 -10.67 -17.29 0.87
N GLN A 55 -11.33 -18.41 1.18
CA GLN A 55 -12.13 -19.18 0.23
C GLN A 55 -13.31 -18.37 -0.32
N ALA A 56 -14.06 -17.70 0.55
CA ALA A 56 -15.17 -16.83 0.16
C ALA A 56 -14.71 -15.62 -0.69
N MET A 57 -13.58 -15.01 -0.34
CA MET A 57 -12.97 -13.93 -1.12
C MET A 57 -12.35 -14.41 -2.43
N GLY A 58 -12.06 -15.72 -2.55
CA GLY A 58 -11.48 -16.34 -3.74
C GLY A 58 -9.99 -16.08 -3.94
N LYS A 59 -9.27 -15.63 -2.90
CA LYS A 59 -7.82 -15.37 -2.92
C LYS A 59 -7.25 -15.34 -1.50
N PRO A 60 -5.94 -15.54 -1.30
CA PRO A 60 -5.32 -15.31 0.00
C PRO A 60 -5.34 -13.84 0.40
N GLY A 61 -5.43 -13.62 1.71
CA GLY A 61 -5.29 -12.32 2.36
C GLY A 61 -3.85 -12.09 2.83
N THR A 62 -3.57 -10.87 3.31
CA THR A 62 -2.34 -10.53 4.01
C THR A 62 -2.68 -10.28 5.47
N LEU A 63 -2.12 -11.10 6.35
CA LEU A 63 -2.28 -10.90 7.78
C LEU A 63 -1.40 -9.73 8.24
N GLN A 64 -2.02 -8.77 8.93
CA GLN A 64 -1.39 -7.58 9.50
C GLN A 64 -1.43 -7.64 11.03
N PRO A 65 -0.60 -6.83 11.73
CA PRO A 65 -0.66 -6.71 13.18
C PRO A 65 -2.08 -6.46 13.69
N GLY A 66 -2.42 -7.04 14.84
CA GLY A 66 -3.76 -6.97 15.42
C GLY A 66 -4.75 -8.00 14.87
N ASN A 67 -4.27 -9.10 14.25
CA ASN A 67 -5.09 -10.13 13.61
C ASN A 67 -6.06 -9.54 12.55
N VAL A 68 -5.52 -8.65 11.71
CA VAL A 68 -6.27 -8.01 10.63
C VAL A 68 -5.94 -8.72 9.32
N LEU A 69 -6.92 -9.38 8.71
CA LEU A 69 -6.78 -10.03 7.41
C LEU A 69 -7.19 -9.06 6.30
N ARG A 70 -6.21 -8.55 5.53
CA ARG A 70 -6.44 -7.57 4.48
C ARG A 70 -6.42 -8.18 3.08
N PHE A 71 -7.33 -7.73 2.23
CA PHE A 71 -7.38 -8.05 0.80
C PHE A 71 -7.26 -6.75 0.00
N GLY A 72 -6.36 -6.72 -0.97
CA GLY A 72 -6.26 -5.63 -1.96
C GLY A 72 -6.78 -6.05 -3.34
N PHE A 73 -7.40 -5.11 -4.03
CA PHE A 73 -7.96 -5.21 -5.38
C PHE A 73 -7.59 -3.94 -6.17
N PRO A 74 -6.34 -3.85 -6.67
CA PRO A 74 -5.92 -2.69 -7.44
C PRO A 74 -6.70 -2.60 -8.75
N ARG A 75 -7.14 -1.39 -9.11
CA ARG A 75 -7.75 -1.07 -10.42
C ARG A 75 -6.70 -0.97 -11.52
N SER A 76 -5.95 -2.04 -11.74
CA SER A 76 -4.92 -2.12 -12.79
C SER A 76 -5.50 -2.10 -14.21
N ASP A 77 -6.81 -2.26 -14.34
CA ASP A 77 -7.58 -2.08 -15.57
C ASP A 77 -7.70 -0.60 -15.98
N LEU A 78 -7.62 0.33 -15.02
CA LEU A 78 -7.83 1.74 -15.26
C LEU A 78 -6.52 2.47 -15.60
N LYS A 79 -6.64 3.45 -16.50
CA LYS A 79 -5.58 4.42 -16.82
C LYS A 79 -6.04 5.81 -16.38
N VAL A 80 -5.93 6.08 -15.09
CA VAL A 80 -6.35 7.36 -14.50
C VAL A 80 -5.25 8.39 -14.62
N MET A 81 -5.60 9.58 -15.07
CA MET A 81 -4.72 10.75 -15.19
C MET A 81 -5.16 11.84 -14.22
N VAL A 82 -4.23 12.49 -13.52
CA VAL A 82 -4.46 13.72 -12.74
C VAL A 82 -3.34 14.70 -13.07
N ASP A 83 -3.68 15.93 -13.46
CA ASP A 83 -2.70 16.98 -13.83
C ASP A 83 -1.60 16.51 -14.80
N GLY A 84 -1.97 15.67 -15.77
CA GLY A 84 -1.05 15.12 -16.77
C GLY A 84 -0.15 13.97 -16.28
N ILE A 85 -0.38 13.47 -15.06
CA ILE A 85 0.36 12.33 -14.49
C ILE A 85 -0.55 11.10 -14.51
N GLN A 86 -0.05 10.00 -15.04
CA GLN A 86 -0.70 8.69 -14.91
C GLN A 86 -0.56 8.19 -13.47
N ILE A 87 -1.67 7.86 -12.84
CA ILE A 87 -1.72 7.40 -11.46
C ILE A 87 -1.40 5.91 -11.39
N GLU A 88 -0.39 5.56 -10.61
CA GLU A 88 -0.10 4.17 -10.30
C GLU A 88 -1.20 3.60 -9.40
N PRO A 89 -1.64 2.33 -9.59
CA PRO A 89 -2.64 1.74 -8.72
C PRO A 89 -2.27 1.77 -7.23
N THR A 90 -0.96 1.65 -6.92
CA THR A 90 -0.44 1.74 -5.56
C THR A 90 -0.38 3.17 -5.01
N LEU A 91 -0.51 4.21 -5.84
CA LEU A 91 -0.63 5.58 -5.36
C LEU A 91 -2.00 5.83 -4.74
N ALA A 92 -3.07 5.48 -5.47
CA ALA A 92 -4.45 5.81 -5.06
C ALA A 92 -5.56 4.96 -5.69
N LEU A 93 -5.32 3.93 -6.50
CA LEU A 93 -6.39 3.16 -7.16
C LEU A 93 -6.54 1.74 -6.58
N GLY A 94 -6.23 1.60 -5.30
CA GLY A 94 -6.25 0.31 -4.60
C GLY A 94 -7.52 0.13 -3.77
N SER A 95 -8.53 -0.55 -4.30
CA SER A 95 -9.64 -1.00 -3.46
C SER A 95 -9.13 -1.99 -2.42
N TRP A 96 -9.68 -1.98 -1.22
CA TRP A 96 -9.31 -2.93 -0.19
C TRP A 96 -10.47 -3.23 0.76
N VAL A 97 -10.42 -4.42 1.35
CA VAL A 97 -11.23 -4.76 2.53
C VAL A 97 -10.34 -5.43 3.56
N ALA A 98 -10.64 -5.23 4.83
CA ALA A 98 -9.90 -5.82 5.93
C ALA A 98 -10.86 -6.35 6.98
N PHE A 99 -10.63 -7.58 7.41
CA PHE A 99 -11.39 -8.25 8.44
C PHE A 99 -10.62 -8.23 9.74
N ASN A 100 -11.30 -7.92 10.83
CA ASN A 100 -10.79 -8.09 12.18
C ASN A 100 -11.75 -8.97 12.96
N LYS A 101 -11.22 -10.01 13.61
CA LYS A 101 -12.05 -10.98 14.32
C LYS A 101 -12.53 -10.43 15.65
N MET A 102 -13.78 -10.75 15.97
CA MET A 102 -14.53 -10.27 17.12
C MET A 102 -15.31 -11.43 17.74
N GLY A 103 -14.63 -12.31 18.48
CA GLY A 103 -15.24 -13.55 18.96
C GLY A 103 -15.57 -14.49 17.79
N ASP A 104 -16.84 -14.87 17.65
CA ASP A 104 -17.35 -15.65 16.52
C ASP A 104 -17.74 -14.78 15.30
N ARG A 105 -17.77 -13.46 15.47
CA ARG A 105 -18.05 -12.47 14.42
C ARG A 105 -16.77 -11.84 13.89
N ALA A 106 -16.91 -11.02 12.86
CA ALA A 106 -15.87 -10.09 12.42
C ALA A 106 -16.45 -8.72 12.14
N MET A 107 -15.62 -7.71 12.36
CA MET A 107 -15.78 -6.40 11.74
C MET A 107 -15.07 -6.45 10.38
N VAL A 108 -15.69 -5.85 9.37
CA VAL A 108 -15.06 -5.59 8.08
C VAL A 108 -15.10 -4.09 7.79
N MET A 109 -13.97 -3.55 7.36
CA MET A 109 -13.87 -2.20 6.83
C MET A 109 -13.31 -2.26 5.41
N GLY A 110 -13.63 -1.28 4.59
CA GLY A 110 -13.09 -1.21 3.25
C GLY A 110 -13.20 0.15 2.60
N ASP A 111 -12.52 0.25 1.48
CA ASP A 111 -12.51 1.39 0.57
C ASP A 111 -12.53 0.82 -0.84
N LEU A 112 -13.59 1.09 -1.59
CA LEU A 112 -13.81 0.56 -2.94
C LEU A 112 -13.67 1.67 -3.98
N VAL A 113 -12.72 1.50 -4.90
CA VAL A 113 -12.48 2.37 -6.05
C VAL A 113 -13.38 1.97 -7.20
N LEU A 114 -14.32 2.84 -7.54
CA LEU A 114 -15.41 2.60 -8.48
C LEU A 114 -15.45 3.68 -9.55
N LEU A 115 -15.84 3.29 -10.77
CA LEU A 115 -16.33 4.23 -11.77
C LEU A 115 -17.77 4.63 -11.43
N ASN A 116 -18.24 5.75 -11.98
CA ASN A 116 -19.57 6.29 -11.69
C ASN A 116 -20.69 5.26 -11.92
N GLU A 117 -20.63 4.51 -13.01
CA GLU A 117 -21.62 3.49 -13.36
C GLU A 117 -21.59 2.24 -12.44
N GLU A 118 -20.50 2.06 -11.69
CA GLU A 118 -20.31 0.91 -10.79
C GLU A 118 -20.87 1.19 -9.39
N ILE A 119 -21.08 2.46 -9.02
CA ILE A 119 -21.49 2.89 -7.67
C ILE A 119 -22.83 2.27 -7.27
N ALA A 120 -23.90 2.53 -8.03
CA ALA A 120 -25.25 2.13 -7.68
C ALA A 120 -25.42 0.60 -7.53
N PRO A 121 -24.95 -0.26 -8.46
CA PRO A 121 -25.10 -1.70 -8.30
C PRO A 121 -24.27 -2.26 -7.13
N VAL A 122 -23.05 -1.75 -6.91
CA VAL A 122 -22.20 -2.16 -5.78
C VAL A 122 -22.84 -1.77 -4.45
N MET A 123 -23.24 -0.50 -4.29
CA MET A 123 -23.88 0.01 -3.08
C MET A 123 -25.14 -0.78 -2.73
N SER A 124 -26.00 -1.02 -3.72
CA SER A 124 -27.25 -1.78 -3.54
C SER A 124 -26.98 -3.20 -3.04
N ARG A 125 -25.97 -3.88 -3.60
CA ARG A 125 -25.61 -5.24 -3.19
C ARG A 125 -25.08 -5.29 -1.75
N LEU A 126 -24.28 -4.30 -1.36
CA LEU A 126 -23.72 -4.20 -0.02
C LEU A 126 -24.82 -3.92 1.02
N GLN A 127 -25.72 -2.97 0.74
CA GLN A 127 -26.87 -2.65 1.58
C GLN A 127 -27.79 -3.85 1.82
N GLN A 128 -28.06 -4.65 0.78
CA GLN A 128 -28.85 -5.89 0.91
C GLN A 128 -28.22 -6.92 1.86
N SER A 129 -26.92 -6.83 2.12
CA SER A 129 -26.18 -7.70 3.03
C SER A 129 -25.87 -7.04 4.38
N GLY A 130 -26.42 -5.85 4.67
CA GLY A 130 -26.12 -5.13 5.90
C GLY A 130 -24.67 -4.60 5.99
N ILE A 131 -24.02 -4.40 4.84
CA ILE A 131 -22.73 -3.71 4.75
C ILE A 131 -23.00 -2.26 4.37
N GLU A 132 -22.75 -1.37 5.32
CA GLU A 132 -23.13 0.03 5.27
C GLU A 132 -22.03 0.86 4.63
N GLN A 133 -22.41 2.01 4.07
CA GLN A 133 -21.48 2.98 3.50
C GLN A 133 -21.26 4.11 4.50
N ALA A 134 -20.00 4.34 4.87
CA ALA A 134 -19.62 5.45 5.72
C ALA A 134 -19.36 6.74 4.92
N ALA A 135 -18.93 6.60 3.65
CA ALA A 135 -18.75 7.72 2.74
C ALA A 135 -18.72 7.27 1.27
N LEU A 136 -19.05 8.21 0.38
CA LEU A 136 -18.82 8.12 -1.06
C LEU A 136 -18.25 9.47 -1.52
N HIS A 137 -17.01 9.49 -2.02
CA HIS A 137 -16.30 10.73 -2.33
C HIS A 137 -15.12 10.50 -3.30
N ASN A 138 -14.31 11.52 -3.57
CA ASN A 138 -13.17 11.46 -4.49
C ASN A 138 -11.85 11.74 -3.77
N HIS A 139 -10.90 10.79 -3.82
CA HIS A 139 -9.54 11.05 -3.34
C HIS A 139 -8.80 11.99 -4.30
N LEU A 140 -9.06 11.82 -5.60
CA LEU A 140 -8.41 12.53 -6.70
C LEU A 140 -9.43 13.48 -7.35
N GLY A 141 -9.25 14.79 -7.18
CA GLY A 141 -10.26 15.78 -7.59
C GLY A 141 -10.51 15.84 -9.10
N THR A 142 -9.45 16.00 -9.90
CA THR A 142 -9.50 16.25 -11.35
C THR A 142 -9.16 15.01 -12.18
N SER A 143 -9.45 13.81 -11.67
CA SER A 143 -9.11 12.55 -12.32
C SER A 143 -9.84 12.33 -13.65
N SER A 144 -9.16 11.75 -14.64
CA SER A 144 -9.77 11.28 -15.89
C SER A 144 -9.31 9.84 -16.20
N PRO A 145 -10.23 8.85 -16.30
CA PRO A 145 -11.66 8.96 -15.98
C PRO A 145 -11.88 9.32 -14.50
N MET A 146 -13.08 9.83 -14.19
CA MET A 146 -13.47 10.08 -12.80
C MET A 146 -13.61 8.76 -12.04
N VAL A 147 -12.96 8.69 -10.88
CA VAL A 147 -13.04 7.57 -9.95
C VAL A 147 -13.54 8.03 -8.59
N PHE A 148 -14.37 7.20 -7.98
CA PHE A 148 -15.02 7.43 -6.69
C PHE A 148 -14.59 6.36 -5.70
N TYR A 149 -14.66 6.70 -4.41
CA TYR A 149 -14.20 5.89 -3.30
C TYR A 149 -15.35 5.72 -2.33
N MET A 150 -15.71 4.46 -2.10
CA MET A 150 -16.81 4.08 -1.21
C MET A 150 -16.24 3.41 0.02
N HIS A 151 -16.30 4.10 1.15
CA HIS A 151 -15.95 3.52 2.44
C HIS A 151 -17.08 2.67 2.96
N ILE A 152 -16.76 1.45 3.38
CA ILE A 152 -17.73 0.47 3.83
C ILE A 152 -17.38 -0.04 5.23
N SER A 153 -18.41 -0.34 6.02
CA SER A 153 -18.28 -1.01 7.32
C SER A 153 -19.36 -2.07 7.47
N GLY A 154 -19.06 -3.15 8.17
CA GLY A 154 -20.01 -4.23 8.43
C GLY A 154 -19.57 -5.11 9.57
N GLN A 155 -20.53 -5.76 10.23
CA GLN A 155 -20.26 -6.63 11.39
C GLN A 155 -21.15 -7.85 11.37
N GLY A 156 -20.57 -9.05 11.47
CA GLY A 156 -21.37 -10.27 11.31
C GLY A 156 -20.53 -11.52 11.15
N ASN A 157 -21.12 -12.55 10.54
CA ASN A 157 -20.39 -13.76 10.20
C ASN A 157 -19.29 -13.43 9.16
N PRO A 158 -18.01 -13.76 9.44
CA PRO A 158 -16.90 -13.38 8.57
C PRO A 158 -16.99 -13.96 7.16
N VAL A 159 -17.53 -15.17 7.01
CA VAL A 159 -17.64 -15.84 5.70
C VAL A 159 -18.78 -15.24 4.87
N GLU A 160 -19.92 -14.95 5.47
CA GLU A 160 -21.06 -14.31 4.80
C GLU A 160 -20.73 -12.88 4.34
N LEU A 161 -20.01 -12.12 5.19
CA LEU A 161 -19.48 -10.81 4.84
C LEU A 161 -18.54 -10.91 3.62
N ALA A 162 -17.60 -11.85 3.65
CA ALA A 162 -16.67 -12.08 2.55
C ALA A 162 -17.37 -12.47 1.24
N GLN A 163 -18.37 -13.35 1.29
CA GLN A 163 -19.17 -13.72 0.12
C GLN A 163 -19.91 -12.51 -0.45
N SER A 164 -20.53 -11.70 0.42
CA SER A 164 -21.27 -10.50 0.04
C SER A 164 -20.36 -9.46 -0.63
N ILE A 165 -19.19 -9.20 -0.05
CA ILE A 165 -18.18 -8.30 -0.61
C ILE A 165 -17.68 -8.84 -1.95
N ARG A 166 -17.40 -10.14 -2.05
CA ARG A 166 -16.99 -10.76 -3.32
C ARG A 166 -18.05 -10.56 -4.40
N THR A 167 -19.33 -10.76 -4.09
CA THR A 167 -20.42 -10.49 -5.04
C THR A 167 -20.46 -9.00 -5.43
N ALA A 168 -20.38 -8.08 -4.46
CA ALA A 168 -20.35 -6.66 -4.76
C ALA A 168 -19.17 -6.29 -5.65
N LEU A 169 -17.98 -6.82 -5.38
CA LEU A 169 -16.79 -6.63 -6.20
C LEU A 169 -16.95 -7.18 -7.61
N THR A 170 -17.77 -8.21 -7.87
CA THR A 170 -18.06 -8.66 -9.25
C THR A 170 -18.95 -7.69 -10.04
N LEU A 171 -19.68 -6.80 -9.35
CA LEU A 171 -20.48 -5.75 -9.96
C LEU A 171 -19.65 -4.50 -10.29
N SER A 172 -18.51 -4.30 -9.61
CA SER A 172 -17.44 -3.41 -10.07
C SER A 172 -16.57 -4.18 -11.05
N LYS A 173 -16.14 -3.64 -12.19
CA LYS A 173 -15.27 -4.39 -13.12
C LYS A 173 -13.84 -4.57 -12.59
N THR A 174 -13.63 -4.34 -11.29
CA THR A 174 -12.39 -4.50 -10.55
C THR A 174 -11.78 -5.88 -10.79
N PRO A 175 -10.51 -5.96 -11.22
CA PRO A 175 -9.79 -7.22 -11.33
C PRO A 175 -9.73 -7.97 -9.99
N LEU A 176 -10.22 -9.20 -9.98
CA LEU A 176 -10.28 -10.04 -8.79
C LEU A 176 -9.08 -10.96 -8.61
N THR A 177 -8.25 -11.05 -9.65
CA THR A 177 -6.96 -11.74 -9.64
C THR A 177 -5.84 -10.72 -9.52
N ALA A 178 -4.76 -11.08 -8.84
CA ALA A 178 -3.60 -10.21 -8.78
C ALA A 178 -3.06 -9.95 -10.19
N PRO A 179 -2.70 -8.69 -10.53
CA PRO A 179 -1.97 -8.43 -11.76
C PRO A 179 -0.62 -9.17 -11.71
N PRO A 180 -0.04 -9.49 -12.88
CA PRO A 180 1.31 -10.05 -12.95
C PRO A 180 2.28 -9.19 -12.13
N ALA A 181 3.27 -9.84 -11.51
CA ALA A 181 4.30 -9.12 -10.77
C ALA A 181 4.94 -8.06 -11.69
N PRO A 182 5.07 -6.80 -11.24
CA PRO A 182 5.72 -5.80 -12.04
C PRO A 182 7.17 -6.23 -12.33
N PRO A 183 7.76 -5.78 -13.46
CA PRO A 183 9.20 -5.94 -13.69
C PRO A 183 9.99 -5.36 -12.51
N LYS A 184 11.26 -5.79 -12.36
CA LYS A 184 12.13 -5.43 -11.23
C LYS A 184 11.92 -3.98 -10.78
N PRO A 185 11.76 -3.72 -9.47
CA PRO A 185 11.52 -2.37 -8.96
C PRO A 185 12.57 -1.41 -9.52
N GLN A 186 12.12 -0.37 -10.20
CA GLN A 186 13.03 0.72 -10.56
C GLN A 186 13.37 1.50 -9.29
N PRO A 187 14.64 1.91 -9.12
CA PRO A 187 15.00 2.83 -8.05
C PRO A 187 14.12 4.08 -8.11
N LEU A 188 13.64 4.52 -6.95
CA LEU A 188 12.95 5.80 -6.85
C LEU A 188 13.95 6.91 -7.13
N ASP A 189 13.54 7.92 -7.88
CA ASP A 189 14.42 9.00 -8.35
C ASP A 189 14.57 10.15 -7.33
N PHE A 190 14.24 9.90 -6.07
CA PHE A 190 14.39 10.81 -4.94
C PHE A 190 14.97 10.13 -3.70
N ASP A 191 15.53 10.92 -2.78
CA ASP A 191 16.24 10.46 -1.58
C ASP A 191 15.26 10.01 -0.48
N THR A 192 14.86 8.75 -0.54
CA THR A 192 13.94 8.13 0.44
C THR A 192 14.41 8.26 1.88
N GLN A 193 15.72 8.18 2.13
CA GLN A 193 16.27 8.32 3.49
C GLN A 193 16.07 9.73 4.03
N LYS A 194 16.20 10.76 3.19
CA LYS A 194 15.85 12.14 3.59
C LYS A 194 14.35 12.32 3.80
N LEU A 195 13.49 11.70 2.99
CA LEU A 195 12.05 11.72 3.26
C LEU A 195 11.74 11.13 4.66
N GLU A 196 12.34 9.98 4.99
CA GLU A 196 12.17 9.36 6.32
C GLU A 196 12.67 10.26 7.45
N GLN A 197 13.80 10.95 7.26
CA GLN A 197 14.35 11.89 8.25
C GLN A 197 13.44 13.12 8.45
N ILE A 198 12.90 13.68 7.36
CA ILE A 198 12.00 14.82 7.40
C ILE A 198 10.67 14.43 8.06
N LEU A 199 10.07 13.32 7.65
CA LEU A 199 8.77 12.90 8.15
C LEU A 199 8.86 12.29 9.56
N GLY A 200 9.98 11.65 9.90
CA GLY A 200 10.19 10.97 11.17
C GLY A 200 9.66 9.53 11.22
N TYR A 201 9.31 8.94 10.07
CA TYR A 201 8.76 7.58 9.97
C TYR A 201 9.48 6.80 8.88
N LYS A 202 9.51 5.47 9.02
CA LYS A 202 10.00 4.58 7.98
C LYS A 202 8.98 4.45 6.85
N GLY A 203 9.48 4.58 5.63
CA GLY A 203 8.69 4.37 4.42
C GLY A 203 8.96 3.00 3.81
N LYS A 204 8.09 2.54 2.92
CA LYS A 204 8.27 1.31 2.15
C LYS A 204 7.94 1.54 0.68
N VAL A 205 8.67 0.86 -0.21
CA VAL A 205 8.33 0.83 -1.64
C VAL A 205 7.22 -0.19 -1.87
N ASN A 206 6.19 0.21 -2.60
CA ASN A 206 5.10 -0.66 -3.03
C ASN A 206 4.70 -0.30 -4.47
N GLY A 207 4.99 -1.18 -5.43
CA GLY A 207 4.69 -0.96 -6.85
C GLY A 207 5.24 0.36 -7.39
N GLY A 208 6.48 0.72 -7.04
CA GLY A 208 7.11 1.98 -7.48
C GLY A 208 6.67 3.24 -6.74
N VAL A 209 5.76 3.13 -5.76
CA VAL A 209 5.33 4.25 -4.90
C VAL A 209 5.98 4.10 -3.53
N TYR A 210 6.48 5.20 -2.96
CA TYR A 210 7.00 5.22 -1.59
C TYR A 210 5.90 5.63 -0.62
N GLN A 211 5.60 4.77 0.35
CA GLN A 211 4.44 4.90 1.22
C GLN A 211 4.85 4.96 2.69
N PHE A 212 4.20 5.83 3.43
CA PHE A 212 4.30 5.93 4.89
C PHE A 212 2.95 5.61 5.52
N SER A 213 3.00 4.93 6.65
CA SER A 213 1.84 4.73 7.53
C SER A 213 2.16 5.35 8.87
N VAL A 214 1.39 6.37 9.26
CA VAL A 214 1.56 7.13 10.49
C VAL A 214 0.37 6.84 11.39
N PRO A 215 0.53 6.01 12.44
CA PRO A 215 -0.56 5.69 13.35
C PRO A 215 -1.02 6.93 14.11
N ARG A 216 -2.31 6.96 14.46
CA ARG A 216 -2.84 7.88 15.46
C ARG A 216 -2.36 7.49 16.87
N ALA A 217 -2.24 8.47 17.77
CA ALA A 217 -1.92 8.20 19.18
C ALA A 217 -3.17 7.80 19.99
N GLU A 218 -4.36 8.13 19.48
CA GLU A 218 -5.64 7.75 20.08
C GLU A 218 -5.87 6.24 20.06
N LYS A 219 -6.64 5.77 21.04
CA LYS A 219 -7.32 4.48 20.97
C LYS A 219 -8.68 4.73 20.33
N LEU A 220 -8.92 4.12 19.19
CA LEU A 220 -10.15 4.29 18.43
C LEU A 220 -11.09 3.12 18.71
N THR A 221 -12.37 3.41 18.84
CA THR A 221 -13.42 2.41 18.91
C THR A 221 -14.54 2.73 17.93
N GLU A 222 -15.23 1.74 17.37
CA GLU A 222 -16.49 1.92 16.64
C GLU A 222 -17.56 1.04 17.29
N ASN A 223 -18.70 1.62 17.68
CA ASN A 223 -19.75 0.92 18.44
C ASN A 223 -19.20 0.22 19.71
N GLY A 224 -18.29 0.90 20.43
CA GLY A 224 -17.64 0.38 21.64
C GLY A 224 -16.53 -0.65 21.41
N MET A 225 -16.20 -0.96 20.15
CA MET A 225 -15.23 -2.00 19.79
C MET A 225 -13.94 -1.40 19.27
N ALA A 226 -12.80 -1.85 19.79
CA ALA A 226 -11.50 -1.31 19.39
C ALA A 226 -11.22 -1.50 17.89
N ILE A 227 -10.86 -0.41 17.21
CA ILE A 227 -10.41 -0.43 15.83
C ILE A 227 -8.89 -0.60 15.82
N PRO A 228 -8.33 -1.62 15.13
CA PRO A 228 -6.89 -1.75 14.98
C PRO A 228 -6.27 -0.51 14.34
N ALA A 229 -5.13 -0.04 14.87
CA ALA A 229 -4.45 1.15 14.39
C ALA A 229 -4.04 1.08 12.91
N SER A 230 -3.93 -0.13 12.33
CA SER A 230 -3.65 -0.37 10.91
C SER A 230 -4.79 0.03 9.97
N LEU A 231 -6.00 0.29 10.48
CA LEU A 231 -7.19 0.59 9.68
C LEU A 231 -7.59 2.07 9.65
N MET A 232 -7.11 2.88 10.61
CA MET A 232 -7.57 4.27 10.83
C MET A 232 -6.40 5.24 11.07
N GLY A 233 -5.29 5.00 10.39
CA GLY A 233 -4.08 5.83 10.46
C GLY A 233 -3.95 6.80 9.29
N THR A 234 -2.96 7.69 9.37
CA THR A 234 -2.59 8.56 8.26
C THR A 234 -1.72 7.79 7.25
N ALA A 235 -2.05 7.90 5.96
CA ALA A 235 -1.28 7.33 4.85
C ALA A 235 -0.71 8.47 3.98
N LEU A 236 0.60 8.43 3.68
CA LEU A 236 1.26 9.40 2.81
C LEU A 236 1.98 8.66 1.68
N ASN A 237 1.68 9.01 0.43
CA ASN A 237 2.19 8.29 -0.73
C ASN A 237 2.95 9.25 -1.68
N PHE A 238 4.10 8.80 -2.18
CA PHE A 238 4.95 9.53 -3.11
C PHE A 238 5.20 8.68 -4.35
N GLN A 239 4.59 9.07 -5.47
CA GLN A 239 4.88 8.48 -6.77
C GLN A 239 5.95 9.29 -7.50
N PRO A 240 7.08 8.69 -7.90
CA PRO A 240 8.07 9.32 -8.77
C PRO A 240 7.45 9.89 -10.06
N ILE A 241 7.81 11.12 -10.43
CA ILE A 241 7.43 11.73 -11.71
C ILE A 241 8.63 12.30 -12.48
N GLY A 242 9.85 11.92 -12.10
CA GLY A 242 11.08 12.35 -12.76
C GLY A 242 11.76 13.53 -12.07
N LEU A 243 13.09 13.60 -12.20
CA LEU A 243 13.93 14.71 -11.73
C LEU A 243 13.81 14.99 -10.22
N GLY A 244 13.63 13.93 -9.41
CA GLY A 244 13.47 14.05 -7.96
C GLY A 244 12.16 14.70 -7.51
N LYS A 245 11.17 14.75 -8.42
CA LYS A 245 9.82 15.19 -8.13
C LYS A 245 8.92 14.00 -7.84
N ALA A 246 7.87 14.26 -7.08
CA ALA A 246 6.82 13.29 -6.81
C ALA A 246 5.43 13.90 -7.05
N ALA A 247 4.47 13.05 -7.42
CA ALA A 247 3.07 13.27 -7.15
C ALA A 247 2.75 12.71 -5.76
N ILE A 248 2.05 13.48 -4.94
CA ILE A 248 1.61 13.05 -3.62
C ILE A 248 0.10 13.07 -3.49
N THR A 249 -0.39 12.06 -2.80
CA THR A 249 -1.72 12.01 -2.23
C THR A 249 -1.65 11.10 -1.01
N GLY A 250 -2.76 11.01 -0.29
CA GLY A 250 -2.82 10.29 0.96
C GLY A 250 -4.14 10.52 1.64
N ASP A 251 -4.18 10.08 2.88
CA ASP A 251 -5.34 10.13 3.75
C ASP A 251 -4.85 10.57 5.13
N LEU A 252 -5.38 11.68 5.62
CA LEU A 252 -5.09 12.21 6.94
C LEU A 252 -6.25 11.87 7.88
N ALA A 253 -5.99 11.06 8.89
CA ALA A 253 -6.93 10.84 10.00
C ALA A 253 -6.77 11.98 11.02
N LEU A 254 -7.84 12.75 11.24
CA LEU A 254 -7.82 14.01 11.98
C LEU A 254 -8.93 14.07 13.04
N LEU A 255 -8.61 14.58 14.22
CA LEU A 255 -9.65 15.02 15.16
C LEU A 255 -10.38 16.24 14.59
N ASN A 256 -11.59 16.49 15.07
CA ASN A 256 -12.37 17.68 14.72
C ASN A 256 -11.59 18.99 14.91
N SER A 257 -10.78 19.09 15.97
CA SER A 257 -9.94 20.26 16.27
C SER A 257 -8.75 20.42 15.32
N GLU A 258 -8.35 19.36 14.61
CA GLU A 258 -7.16 19.34 13.75
C GLU A 258 -7.48 19.69 12.29
N VAL A 259 -8.73 19.49 11.84
CA VAL A 259 -9.16 19.69 10.44
C VAL A 259 -8.75 21.05 9.88
N ASN A 260 -9.25 22.14 10.45
CA ASN A 260 -8.98 23.48 9.92
C ASN A 260 -7.51 23.93 10.06
N PRO A 261 -6.81 23.66 11.19
CA PRO A 261 -5.37 23.86 11.26
C PRO A 261 -4.59 23.14 10.15
N VAL A 262 -4.93 21.89 9.86
CA VAL A 262 -4.29 21.12 8.80
C VAL A 262 -4.58 21.68 7.41
N ILE A 263 -5.83 22.10 7.12
CA ILE A 263 -6.17 22.76 5.84
C ILE A 263 -5.26 23.98 5.63
N ARG A 264 -5.09 24.84 6.64
CA ARG A 264 -4.25 26.03 6.51
C ARG A 264 -2.80 25.67 6.15
N VAL A 265 -2.21 24.71 6.85
CA VAL A 265 -0.84 24.25 6.57
C VAL A 265 -0.73 23.63 5.17
N LEU A 266 -1.68 22.80 4.75
CA LEU A 266 -1.70 22.26 3.38
C LEU A 266 -1.71 23.39 2.34
N ARG A 267 -2.55 24.41 2.53
CA ARG A 267 -2.62 25.56 1.61
C ARG A 267 -1.35 26.41 1.61
N GLU A 268 -0.75 26.68 2.77
CA GLU A 268 0.53 27.39 2.90
C GLU A 268 1.66 26.67 2.13
N HIS A 269 1.62 25.35 2.09
CA HIS A 269 2.58 24.52 1.36
C HIS A 269 2.19 24.20 -0.09
N ASN A 270 1.15 24.85 -0.63
CA ASN A 270 0.62 24.62 -1.99
C ASN A 270 0.14 23.17 -2.24
N ILE A 271 -0.36 22.53 -1.19
CA ILE A 271 -0.99 21.21 -1.26
C ILE A 271 -2.51 21.42 -1.30
N GLN A 272 -3.17 20.80 -2.29
CA GLN A 272 -4.62 20.88 -2.45
C GLN A 272 -5.30 19.93 -1.48
N VAL A 273 -6.38 20.38 -0.85
CA VAL A 273 -7.35 19.50 -0.17
C VAL A 273 -8.35 19.03 -1.22
N THR A 274 -8.54 17.71 -1.36
CA THR A 274 -9.43 17.12 -2.37
C THR A 274 -10.74 16.63 -1.78
N ALA A 275 -10.75 16.15 -0.54
CA ALA A 275 -11.95 15.74 0.16
C ALA A 275 -11.80 15.86 1.69
N ILE A 276 -12.93 16.00 2.38
CA ILE A 276 -13.06 15.87 3.84
C ILE A 276 -14.33 15.05 4.11
N HIS A 277 -14.22 13.95 4.85
CA HIS A 277 -15.31 12.99 5.09
C HIS A 277 -15.02 12.14 6.34
N SER A 278 -15.77 11.07 6.55
CA SER A 278 -15.53 10.07 7.60
C SER A 278 -15.36 8.68 6.97
N HIS A 279 -14.63 7.78 7.64
CA HIS A 279 -14.47 6.37 7.22
C HIS A 279 -15.42 5.41 7.95
N THR A 280 -16.02 5.90 9.02
CA THR A 280 -16.88 5.19 9.95
C THR A 280 -18.02 6.12 10.36
N LEU A 281 -19.11 5.54 10.86
CA LEU A 281 -20.28 6.32 11.26
C LEU A 281 -20.28 6.65 12.75
N ASN A 282 -19.77 5.75 13.59
CA ASN A 282 -19.91 5.78 15.05
C ASN A 282 -18.57 5.59 15.77
N GLU A 283 -17.47 6.07 15.19
CA GLU A 283 -16.16 6.01 15.82
C GLU A 283 -15.98 7.04 16.95
N GLU A 284 -15.27 6.62 17.99
CA GLU A 284 -14.89 7.43 19.13
C GLU A 284 -13.38 7.34 19.40
N PRO A 285 -12.69 8.47 19.63
CA PRO A 285 -13.16 9.84 19.34
C PRO A 285 -13.50 10.03 17.85
N ARG A 286 -14.39 10.98 17.56
CA ARG A 286 -14.80 11.29 16.18
C ARG A 286 -13.59 11.66 15.33
N LEU A 287 -13.47 11.03 14.16
CA LEU A 287 -12.43 11.33 13.18
C LEU A 287 -13.02 11.86 11.87
N PHE A 288 -12.27 12.79 11.30
CA PHE A 288 -12.42 13.24 9.93
C PHE A 288 -11.23 12.73 9.13
N HIS A 289 -11.48 12.37 7.89
CA HIS A 289 -10.49 11.92 6.93
C HIS A 289 -10.37 12.99 5.86
N MET A 290 -9.14 13.29 5.48
CA MET A 290 -8.85 14.35 4.52
C MET A 290 -7.87 13.86 3.47
N HIS A 291 -8.30 13.93 2.22
CA HIS A 291 -7.45 13.67 1.07
C HIS A 291 -6.82 14.95 0.56
N PHE A 292 -5.65 14.78 -0.04
CA PHE A 292 -4.88 15.87 -0.59
C PHE A 292 -4.21 15.48 -1.91
N TRP A 293 -3.78 16.48 -2.67
CA TRP A 293 -3.06 16.31 -3.93
C TRP A 293 -2.01 17.40 -4.12
N ALA A 294 -0.81 17.03 -4.57
CA ALA A 294 0.19 17.96 -5.08
C ALA A 294 1.22 17.26 -5.97
N LYS A 295 1.96 18.04 -6.75
CA LYS A 295 3.16 17.58 -7.45
C LYS A 295 4.26 18.64 -7.35
N ASP A 296 5.44 18.24 -6.92
CA ASP A 296 6.62 19.12 -6.77
C ASP A 296 7.86 18.27 -6.43
N ASN A 297 8.99 18.91 -6.12
CA ASN A 297 10.16 18.26 -5.54
C ASN A 297 9.78 17.44 -4.28
N ALA A 298 10.21 16.19 -4.23
CA ALA A 298 9.79 15.25 -3.19
C ALA A 298 10.19 15.71 -1.77
N LEU A 299 11.34 16.37 -1.59
CA LEU A 299 11.78 16.86 -0.29
C LEU A 299 10.96 18.07 0.17
N LYS A 300 10.62 18.98 -0.75
CA LYS A 300 9.72 20.11 -0.45
C LYS A 300 8.34 19.63 -0.03
N LEU A 301 7.80 18.63 -0.72
CA LEU A 301 6.53 18.00 -0.36
C LEU A 301 6.60 17.32 1.01
N ALA A 302 7.69 16.61 1.30
CA ALA A 302 7.90 15.98 2.60
C ALA A 302 7.95 17.01 3.75
N GLN A 303 8.55 18.19 3.54
CA GLN A 303 8.55 19.28 4.52
C GLN A 303 7.14 19.79 4.80
N GLY A 304 6.31 19.98 3.77
CA GLY A 304 4.91 20.36 3.95
C GLY A 304 4.10 19.30 4.70
N LEU A 305 4.29 18.02 4.37
CA LEU A 305 3.63 16.92 5.08
C LEU A 305 4.13 16.76 6.51
N ARG A 306 5.41 17.05 6.81
CA ARG A 306 5.90 17.11 8.20
C ARG A 306 5.17 18.20 8.99
N ALA A 307 5.05 19.41 8.43
CA ALA A 307 4.33 20.50 9.07
C ALA A 307 2.85 20.14 9.32
N VAL A 308 2.23 19.39 8.41
CA VAL A 308 0.88 18.81 8.62
C VAL A 308 0.87 17.86 9.81
N LEU A 309 1.79 16.89 9.85
CA LEU A 309 1.87 15.92 10.95
C LEU A 309 2.09 16.61 12.31
N ASP A 310 2.83 17.73 12.36
CA ASP A 310 3.01 18.55 13.57
C ASP A 310 1.71 19.22 14.07
N LYS A 311 0.65 19.24 13.26
CA LYS A 311 -0.70 19.68 13.65
C LYS A 311 -1.63 18.54 14.05
N THR A 312 -1.12 17.31 14.12
CA THR A 312 -1.90 16.12 14.43
C THR A 312 -1.36 15.42 15.66
N ASN A 313 -2.23 14.75 16.40
CA ASN A 313 -1.86 13.82 17.46
C ASN A 313 -1.50 12.44 16.87
N SER A 314 -0.52 12.43 15.97
CA SER A 314 0.10 11.22 15.44
C SER A 314 0.96 10.53 16.52
N ALA A 315 1.08 9.21 16.44
CA ALA A 315 2.02 8.45 17.26
C ALA A 315 3.44 8.98 17.06
N LYS A 316 4.28 8.92 18.10
CA LYS A 316 5.61 9.55 18.07
C LYS A 316 6.47 9.04 16.89
N PRO A 317 7.29 9.92 16.27
CA PRO A 317 8.26 9.52 15.24
C PRO A 317 9.11 8.32 15.66
N SER A 318 9.28 7.37 14.75
CA SER A 318 10.14 6.19 14.94
C SER A 318 11.54 6.36 14.34
N VAL A 319 11.74 7.42 13.56
CA VAL A 319 13.03 7.83 13.01
C VAL A 319 13.42 9.15 13.65
N THR A 320 14.51 9.15 14.41
CA THR A 320 15.05 10.37 15.02
C THR A 320 15.61 11.29 13.94
N PRO A 321 15.21 12.57 13.88
CA PRO A 321 15.88 13.56 13.04
C PRO A 321 17.37 13.60 13.42
N ARG A 322 18.27 13.48 12.44
CA ARG A 322 19.68 13.77 12.71
C ARG A 322 19.85 15.29 12.83
N PRO A 323 20.62 15.77 13.83
CA PRO A 323 20.93 17.18 13.95
C PRO A 323 21.70 17.71 12.74
#